data_AF-A0A356E359-F1
#
_entry.id   AF-A0A356E359-F1
#
_cell.length_a   1.000
_cell.length_b   1.000
_cell.length_c   1.000
_cell.angle_alpha   90.00
_cell.angle_beta   90.00
_cell.angle_gamma   90.00
#
_symmetry.space_group_name_H-M   'P 1'
#
loop_
_entity.id
_entity.type
_entity.pdbx_description
1 polymer ?
#
loop_
_entity_poly.entity_id
_entity_poly.type
_entity_poly.pdbx_seq_one_letter_code
_entity_poly.pdbx_strand_id
1 'polypeptide(L)'
;MEAQQEQNTQLMKPSDYVFLSDKASFEQMWRHFYNLAFLFAKSQDLASCLNCFIDVFLIRGNEMHNPDKDWLDFFRRQFAMYLMGKRRISCSLSEGDMIHDFLKMEYEQLKEELEASELPFDRENLCQWFASIELDFPWLVGESEPKWSVG
;
A
#
# COMPACT_ATOMS: atom_id res chain seq x y z
N MET A 1 -18.33 0.82 -54.89
CA MET A 1 -18.22 2.09 -54.16
C MET A 1 -19.14 1.97 -52.96
N GLU A 2 -18.78 1.09 -52.04
CA GLU A 2 -18.00 1.39 -50.82
C GLU A 2 -18.88 2.06 -49.76
N ALA A 3 -19.52 1.18 -48.97
CA ALA A 3 -20.18 1.53 -47.74
C ALA A 3 -19.12 1.96 -46.71
N GLN A 4 -19.21 3.20 -46.24
CA GLN A 4 -18.42 3.71 -45.13
C GLN A 4 -18.78 2.93 -43.86
N GLN A 5 -17.90 2.01 -43.45
CA GLN A 5 -17.91 1.43 -42.13
C GLN A 5 -17.43 2.49 -41.14
N GLU A 6 -18.37 3.05 -40.39
CA GLU A 6 -18.10 3.86 -39.21
C GLU A 6 -17.29 3.02 -38.20
N GLN A 7 -15.99 3.31 -38.11
CA GLN A 7 -15.13 2.80 -37.06
C GLN A 7 -15.53 3.45 -35.73
N ASN A 8 -16.53 2.85 -35.07
CA ASN A 8 -16.84 3.12 -33.67
C ASN A 8 -15.58 2.81 -32.84
N THR A 9 -14.83 3.86 -32.51
CA THR A 9 -13.67 3.79 -31.63
C THR A 9 -14.22 3.53 -30.23
N GLN A 10 -14.27 2.25 -29.81
CA GLN A 10 -14.60 1.88 -28.44
C GLN A 10 -13.50 2.43 -27.52
N LEU A 11 -13.74 3.65 -27.00
CA LEU A 11 -12.75 4.41 -26.24
C LEU A 11 -12.53 3.91 -24.81
N MET A 12 -13.32 2.97 -24.31
CA MET A 12 -13.01 2.25 -23.06
C MET A 12 -13.61 0.86 -23.15
N LYS A 13 -12.83 -0.19 -22.87
CA LYS A 13 -13.43 -1.44 -22.40
C LYS A 13 -14.27 -1.07 -21.17
N PRO A 14 -15.52 -1.53 -21.02
CA PRO A 14 -16.25 -1.39 -19.78
C PRO A 14 -15.49 -2.17 -18.73
N SER A 15 -14.53 -1.53 -18.09
CA SER A 15 -14.03 -1.95 -16.80
C SER A 15 -15.22 -1.78 -15.88
N ASP A 16 -15.61 -2.88 -15.23
CA ASP A 16 -16.61 -2.94 -14.17
C ASP A 16 -16.18 -2.03 -13.01
N TYR A 17 -16.22 -0.72 -13.21
CA TYR A 17 -16.12 0.26 -12.15
C TYR A 17 -17.45 0.28 -11.43
N VAL A 18 -17.68 -0.80 -10.68
CA VAL A 18 -18.79 -0.93 -9.75
C VAL A 18 -18.51 0.08 -8.65
N PHE A 19 -19.30 1.15 -8.60
CA PHE A 19 -19.43 1.94 -7.38
C PHE A 19 -19.79 0.98 -6.25
N LEU A 20 -19.01 0.99 -5.17
CA LEU A 20 -19.23 0.10 -4.05
C LEU A 20 -20.65 0.34 -3.49
N SER A 21 -21.45 -0.72 -3.48
CA SER A 21 -22.74 -0.69 -2.77
C SER A 21 -22.52 -0.94 -1.28
N ASP A 22 -23.48 -0.55 -0.44
CA ASP A 22 -23.46 -0.83 1.01
C ASP A 22 -23.40 -2.34 1.35
N LYS A 23 -23.62 -3.22 0.37
CA LYS A 23 -23.54 -4.68 0.50
C LYS A 23 -22.30 -5.28 -0.16
N ALA A 24 -21.30 -4.46 -0.49
CA ALA A 24 -20.08 -4.93 -1.13
C ALA A 24 -19.34 -5.92 -0.21
N SER A 25 -18.86 -7.03 -0.78
CA SER A 25 -18.00 -7.95 -0.04
C SER A 25 -16.63 -7.32 0.23
N PHE A 26 -15.91 -7.84 1.23
CA PHE A 26 -14.51 -7.45 1.47
C PHE A 26 -13.66 -7.58 0.22
N GLU A 27 -13.92 -8.61 -0.59
CA GLU A 27 -13.22 -8.81 -1.85
C GLU A 27 -13.44 -7.69 -2.85
N GLN A 28 -14.69 -7.25 -3.01
CA GLN A 28 -15.03 -6.15 -3.89
C GLN A 28 -14.42 -4.84 -3.39
N MET A 29 -14.40 -4.61 -2.07
CA MET A 29 -13.81 -3.42 -1.47
C MET A 29 -12.31 -3.33 -1.75
N TRP A 30 -11.51 -4.34 -1.40
CA TRP A 30 -10.06 -4.23 -1.62
C TRP A 30 -9.72 -4.20 -3.12
N ARG A 31 -10.47 -4.90 -3.99
CA ARG A 31 -10.26 -4.81 -5.44
C ARG A 31 -10.50 -3.39 -5.96
N HIS A 32 -11.53 -2.71 -5.45
CA HIS A 32 -11.84 -1.34 -5.81
C HIS A 32 -10.71 -0.38 -5.42
N PHE A 33 -10.26 -0.43 -4.15
CA PHE A 33 -9.13 0.40 -3.70
C PHE A 33 -7.83 0.09 -4.44
N TYR A 34 -7.58 -1.17 -4.77
CA TYR A 34 -6.40 -1.56 -5.53
C TYR A 34 -6.39 -0.92 -6.92
N ASN A 35 -7.54 -0.94 -7.61
CA ASN A 35 -7.68 -0.26 -8.90
C ASN A 35 -7.52 1.26 -8.78
N LEU A 36 -8.09 1.88 -7.74
CA LEU A 36 -7.92 3.32 -7.47
C LEU A 36 -6.46 3.67 -7.20
N ALA A 37 -5.72 2.85 -6.46
CA ALA A 37 -4.31 3.08 -6.17
C ALA A 37 -3.48 3.21 -7.46
N PHE A 38 -3.70 2.36 -8.46
CA PHE A 38 -3.03 2.49 -9.77
C PHE A 38 -3.48 3.70 -10.57
N LEU A 39 -4.75 4.11 -10.44
CA LEU A 39 -5.24 5.33 -11.09
C LEU A 39 -4.56 6.56 -10.49
N PHE A 40 -4.49 6.66 -9.16
CA PHE A 40 -3.80 7.74 -8.47
C PHE A 40 -2.29 7.75 -8.72
N ALA A 41 -1.65 6.57 -8.80
CA ALA A 41 -0.25 6.45 -9.21
C ALA A 41 0.00 7.05 -10.60
N LYS A 42 -0.92 6.79 -11.56
CA LYS A 42 -0.84 7.35 -12.92
C LYS A 42 -1.10 8.86 -12.96
N SER A 43 -2.00 9.36 -12.10
CA SER A 43 -2.28 10.80 -12.00
C SER A 43 -1.28 11.57 -11.14
N GLN A 44 -0.24 10.90 -10.62
CA GLN A 44 0.77 11.48 -9.71
C GLN A 44 0.19 12.03 -8.41
N ASP A 45 -0.98 11.54 -7.97
CA ASP A 45 -1.52 11.84 -6.65
C ASP A 45 -0.94 10.86 -5.63
N LEU A 46 0.17 11.27 -5.04
CA LEU A 46 0.94 10.45 -4.10
C LEU A 46 0.13 10.06 -2.86
N ALA A 47 -0.51 11.03 -2.22
CA ALA A 47 -1.19 10.82 -0.95
C ALA A 47 -2.37 9.86 -1.11
N SER A 48 -3.20 10.08 -2.14
CA SER A 48 -4.33 9.19 -2.43
C SER A 48 -3.87 7.79 -2.86
N CYS A 49 -2.76 7.70 -3.62
CA CYS A 49 -2.18 6.42 -4.03
C CYS A 49 -1.73 5.58 -2.84
N LEU A 50 -0.95 6.18 -1.92
CA LEU A 50 -0.45 5.50 -0.73
C LEU A 50 -1.61 5.04 0.16
N ASN A 51 -2.58 5.93 0.43
CA ASN A 51 -3.75 5.59 1.24
C ASN A 51 -4.54 4.43 0.63
N CYS A 52 -4.78 4.44 -0.69
CA CYS A 52 -5.47 3.34 -1.34
C CYS A 52 -4.71 2.01 -1.22
N PHE A 53 -3.39 2.00 -1.42
CA PHE A 53 -2.61 0.77 -1.24
C PHE A 53 -2.63 0.27 0.20
N ILE A 54 -2.49 1.17 1.17
CA ILE A 54 -2.59 0.85 2.60
C ILE A 54 -3.96 0.22 2.91
N ASP A 55 -5.05 0.84 2.46
CA ASP A 55 -6.41 0.34 2.70
C ASP A 55 -6.61 -1.05 2.07
N VAL A 56 -6.06 -1.30 0.88
CA VAL A 56 -6.10 -2.63 0.25
C VAL A 56 -5.58 -3.70 1.19
N PHE A 57 -4.38 -3.50 1.75
CA PHE A 57 -3.71 -4.54 2.53
C PHE A 57 -4.25 -4.63 3.97
N LEU A 58 -4.77 -3.53 4.53
CA LEU A 58 -5.56 -3.59 5.77
C LEU A 58 -6.88 -4.36 5.59
N ILE A 59 -7.60 -4.14 4.49
CA ILE A 59 -8.84 -4.87 4.21
C ILE A 59 -8.55 -6.35 3.95
N ARG A 60 -7.52 -6.65 3.15
CA ARG A 60 -7.12 -8.03 2.83
C ARG A 60 -6.65 -8.80 4.05
N GLY A 61 -5.91 -8.15 4.96
CA GLY A 61 -5.51 -8.72 6.24
C GLY A 61 -6.64 -8.84 7.27
N ASN A 62 -7.84 -8.34 6.96
CA ASN A 62 -8.96 -8.23 7.90
C ASN A 62 -8.63 -7.36 9.13
N GLU A 63 -7.75 -6.37 8.96
CA GLU A 63 -7.21 -5.53 10.03
C GLU A 63 -7.89 -4.15 10.11
N MET A 64 -8.81 -3.80 9.21
CA MET A 64 -9.51 -2.50 9.21
C MET A 64 -10.17 -2.12 10.55
N HIS A 65 -10.59 -3.13 11.32
CA HIS A 65 -11.23 -2.95 12.63
C HIS A 65 -10.37 -3.49 13.77
N ASN A 66 -9.05 -3.61 13.57
CA ASN A 66 -8.14 -4.08 14.61
C ASN A 66 -8.21 -3.12 15.82
N PRO A 67 -8.46 -3.64 17.05
CA PRO A 67 -8.48 -2.80 18.24
C PRO A 67 -7.11 -2.22 18.63
N ASP A 68 -6.02 -2.84 18.16
CA ASP A 68 -4.66 -2.37 18.35
C ASP A 68 -4.38 -1.19 17.40
N LYS A 69 -4.56 0.03 17.91
CA LYS A 69 -4.30 1.26 17.16
C LYS A 69 -2.82 1.47 16.87
N ASP A 70 -1.94 0.98 17.75
CA ASP A 70 -0.49 1.10 17.60
C ASP A 70 -0.02 0.27 16.39
N TRP A 71 -0.60 -0.92 16.20
CA TRP A 71 -0.40 -1.72 14.99
C TRP A 71 -0.82 -0.97 13.73
N LEU A 72 -2.03 -0.38 13.73
CA LEU A 72 -2.55 0.32 12.55
C LEU A 72 -1.65 1.50 12.16
N ASP A 73 -1.19 2.27 13.14
CA ASP A 73 -0.31 3.41 12.90
C ASP A 73 1.09 2.98 12.46
N PHE A 74 1.63 1.92 13.06
CA PHE A 74 2.88 1.30 12.62
C PHE A 74 2.79 0.82 11.18
N PHE A 75 1.77 0.00 10.86
CA PHE A 75 1.56 -0.55 9.52
C PHE A 75 1.43 0.56 8.48
N ARG A 76 0.55 1.54 8.70
CA ARG A 76 0.33 2.66 7.77
C ARG A 76 1.64 3.38 7.45
N ARG A 77 2.43 3.67 8.48
CA ARG A 77 3.70 4.37 8.32
C ARG A 77 4.73 3.53 7.59
N GLN A 78 4.97 2.31 8.05
CA GLN A 78 6.01 1.45 7.51
C GLN A 78 5.68 0.98 6.09
N PHE A 79 4.42 0.69 5.80
CA PHE A 79 3.98 0.36 4.45
C PHE A 79 4.08 1.56 3.49
N ALA A 80 3.78 2.79 3.96
CA ALA A 80 4.03 3.99 3.17
C ALA A 80 5.53 4.19 2.87
N MET A 81 6.40 4.02 3.87
CA MET A 81 7.85 4.08 3.71
C MET A 81 8.35 3.07 2.68
N TYR A 82 7.87 1.82 2.79
CA TYR A 82 8.15 0.78 1.81
C TYR A 82 7.75 1.20 0.39
N LEU A 83 6.52 1.69 0.18
CA LEU A 83 6.06 2.11 -1.14
C LEU A 83 6.85 3.29 -1.69
N MET A 84 7.21 4.26 -0.84
CA MET A 84 7.98 5.45 -1.21
C MET A 84 9.44 5.12 -1.55
N GLY A 85 10.02 4.08 -0.95
CA GLY A 85 11.37 3.61 -1.28
C GLY A 85 11.49 2.99 -2.67
N LYS A 86 10.37 2.67 -3.33
CA LYS A 86 10.35 2.08 -4.67
C LYS A 86 10.54 3.15 -5.74
N ARG A 87 11.31 2.82 -6.78
CA ARG A 87 11.49 3.69 -7.98
C ARG A 87 10.16 4.10 -8.63
N ARG A 88 9.16 3.24 -8.56
CA ARG A 88 7.78 3.51 -8.99
C ARG A 88 6.84 2.97 -7.93
N ILE A 89 5.86 3.78 -7.55
CA ILE A 89 4.85 3.40 -6.57
C ILE A 89 3.91 2.40 -7.22
N SER A 90 4.14 1.14 -6.89
CA SER A 90 3.38 0.00 -7.35
C SER A 90 3.60 -1.13 -6.37
N CYS A 91 2.57 -1.92 -6.13
CA CYS A 91 2.66 -3.11 -5.28
C CYS A 91 1.76 -4.17 -5.89
N SER A 92 2.32 -5.37 -6.13
CA SER A 92 1.46 -6.51 -6.48
C SER A 92 0.74 -7.04 -5.24
N LEU A 93 -0.34 -7.82 -5.42
CA LEU A 93 -1.08 -8.39 -4.30
C LEU A 93 -0.20 -9.31 -3.44
N SER A 94 0.54 -10.25 -4.06
CA SER A 94 1.43 -11.16 -3.33
C SER A 94 2.55 -10.42 -2.62
N GLU A 95 3.10 -9.39 -3.25
CA GLU A 95 4.14 -8.56 -2.65
C GLU A 95 3.61 -7.80 -1.43
N GLY A 96 2.44 -7.19 -1.53
CA GLY A 96 1.87 -6.47 -0.39
C GLY A 96 1.40 -7.39 0.73
N ASP A 97 0.89 -8.58 0.40
CA ASP A 97 0.59 -9.61 1.41
C ASP A 97 1.90 -10.05 2.12
N MET A 98 3.00 -10.26 1.38
CA MET A 98 4.31 -10.56 1.99
C MET A 98 4.83 -9.43 2.89
N ILE A 99 4.74 -8.18 2.44
CA ILE A 99 5.18 -7.04 3.25
C ILE A 99 4.27 -6.86 4.46
N HIS A 100 2.97 -7.12 4.35
CA HIS A 100 2.05 -7.10 5.48
C HIS A 100 2.47 -8.11 6.56
N ASP A 101 2.76 -9.35 6.17
CA ASP A 101 3.21 -10.38 7.10
C ASP A 101 4.56 -10.05 7.74
N PHE A 102 5.50 -9.53 6.93
CA PHE A 102 6.79 -9.02 7.43
C PHE A 102 6.59 -7.93 8.50
N LEU A 103 5.79 -6.90 8.21
CA LEU A 103 5.53 -5.82 9.15
C LEU A 103 4.87 -6.33 10.44
N LYS A 104 4.00 -7.34 10.33
CA LYS A 104 3.34 -7.92 11.50
C LYS A 104 4.34 -8.63 12.40
N MET A 105 5.25 -9.42 11.82
CA MET A 105 6.34 -10.06 12.57
C MET A 105 7.23 -9.04 13.28
N GLU A 106 7.66 -8.00 12.56
CA GLU A 106 8.47 -6.92 13.14
C GLU A 106 7.74 -6.21 14.29
N TYR A 107 6.46 -5.90 14.11
CA TYR A 107 5.66 -5.25 15.15
C TYR A 107 5.52 -6.11 16.41
N GLU A 108 5.24 -7.41 16.25
CA GLU A 108 5.14 -8.34 17.38
C GLU A 108 6.47 -8.45 18.13
N GLN A 109 7.59 -8.55 17.41
CA GLN A 109 8.92 -8.56 18.02
C GLN A 109 9.21 -7.27 18.79
N LEU A 110 8.90 -6.10 18.22
CA LEU A 110 9.09 -4.82 18.89
C LEU A 110 8.25 -4.70 20.18
N LYS A 111 7.04 -5.27 20.20
CA LYS A 111 6.23 -5.32 21.43
C LYS A 111 6.87 -6.20 22.50
N GLU A 112 7.37 -7.37 22.13
CA GLU A 112 8.07 -8.26 23.06
C GLU A 112 9.32 -7.57 23.65
N GLU A 113 10.09 -6.87 22.83
CA GLU A 113 11.26 -6.11 23.27
C GLU A 113 10.90 -4.96 24.22
N LEU A 114 9.80 -4.23 23.93
CA LEU A 114 9.30 -3.17 24.80
C LEU A 114 8.82 -3.70 26.15
N GLU A 115 8.12 -4.85 26.16
CA GLU A 115 7.65 -5.48 27.39
C GLU A 115 8.80 -6.04 28.23
N ALA A 116 9.88 -6.51 27.59
CA ALA A 116 11.09 -6.98 28.25
C ALA A 116 12.04 -5.85 28.72
N SER A 117 11.80 -4.62 28.27
CA SER A 117 12.66 -3.47 28.60
C SER A 117 12.63 -3.17 30.09
N GLU A 118 13.82 -3.09 30.71
CA GLU A 118 13.98 -2.67 32.10
C GLU A 118 13.69 -1.17 32.30
N LEU A 119 13.63 -0.40 31.22
CA LEU A 119 13.34 1.03 31.24
C LEU A 119 11.86 1.27 30.98
N PRO A 120 11.16 2.04 31.83
CA PRO A 120 9.76 2.37 31.59
C PRO A 120 9.65 3.23 30.32
N PHE A 121 9.14 2.62 29.25
CA PHE A 121 8.87 3.32 28.00
C PHE A 121 7.53 4.03 28.11
N ASP A 122 7.54 5.36 28.01
CA ASP A 122 6.31 6.12 28.05
C ASP A 122 5.51 5.88 26.76
N ARG A 123 4.27 5.39 26.92
CA ARG A 123 3.39 5.08 25.80
C ARG A 123 3.07 6.31 24.95
N GLU A 124 3.12 7.51 25.54
CA GLU A 124 2.93 8.76 24.79
C GLU A 124 3.98 8.97 23.69
N ASN A 125 5.14 8.31 23.80
CA ASN A 125 6.23 8.40 22.82
C ASN A 125 6.24 7.25 21.80
N LEU A 126 5.36 6.26 21.90
CA LEU A 126 5.35 5.09 20.99
C LEU A 126 5.22 5.49 19.53
N CYS A 127 4.30 6.41 19.21
CA CYS A 127 4.10 6.87 17.84
C CYS A 127 5.36 7.55 17.26
N GLN A 128 6.05 8.35 18.07
CA GLN A 128 7.30 9.01 17.67
C GLN A 128 8.45 8.01 17.52
N TRP A 129 8.49 7.01 18.40
CA TRP A 129 9.48 5.95 18.33
C TRP A 129 9.28 5.07 17.10
N PHE A 130 8.06 4.63 16.79
CA PHE A 130 7.77 3.94 15.52
C PHE A 130 8.14 4.76 14.30
N ALA A 131 8.06 6.09 14.38
CA ALA A 131 8.52 6.98 13.32
C ALA A 131 10.05 7.02 13.14
N SER A 132 10.81 6.64 14.17
CA SER A 132 12.26 6.51 14.13
C SER A 132 12.76 5.13 13.70
N ILE A 133 11.88 4.14 13.59
CA ILE A 133 12.24 2.79 13.17
C ILE A 133 12.45 2.76 11.65
N GLU A 134 13.66 2.43 11.24
CA GLU A 134 14.03 2.18 9.85
C GLU A 134 14.11 0.66 9.64
N LEU A 135 13.08 0.09 9.00
CA LEU A 135 13.09 -1.31 8.60
C LEU A 135 13.89 -1.48 7.31
N ASP A 136 14.70 -2.54 7.24
CA ASP A 136 15.45 -2.89 6.04
C ASP A 136 14.53 -3.62 5.04
N PHE A 137 13.84 -2.83 4.23
CA PHE A 137 12.92 -3.38 3.24
C PHE A 137 13.66 -4.00 2.05
N PRO A 138 13.20 -5.16 1.54
CA PRO A 138 13.77 -5.81 0.37
C PRO A 138 13.31 -5.13 -0.92
N TRP A 139 13.59 -3.83 -1.07
CA TRP A 139 13.39 -3.17 -2.36
C TRP A 139 14.26 -3.89 -3.38
N LEU A 140 13.66 -4.48 -4.41
CA LEU A 140 14.40 -5.09 -5.50
C LEU A 140 15.31 -4.02 -6.11
N VAL A 141 16.60 -4.06 -5.76
CA VAL A 141 17.66 -3.27 -6.39
C VAL A 141 17.90 -3.87 -7.76
N GLY A 142 16.97 -3.63 -8.68
CA GLY A 142 17.15 -3.96 -10.08
C GLY A 142 18.21 -3.04 -10.67
N GLU A 143 19.41 -3.58 -10.88
CA GLU A 143 20.53 -2.97 -11.60
C GLU A 143 20.04 -2.17 -12.83
N SER A 144 20.00 -0.85 -12.69
CA SER A 144 20.18 0.09 -13.78
C SER A 144 20.26 1.47 -13.16
N GLU A 145 21.49 1.92 -12.93
CA GLU A 145 21.75 3.35 -12.83
C GLU A 145 20.99 4.06 -13.97
N PRO A 146 20.27 5.16 -13.69
CA PRO A 146 19.78 5.99 -14.77
C PRO A 146 21.01 6.49 -15.54
N LYS A 147 21.27 5.92 -16.71
CA LYS A 147 22.14 6.54 -17.71
C LYS A 147 21.46 7.86 -18.09
N TRP A 148 21.80 8.92 -17.37
CA TRP A 148 21.59 10.28 -17.83
C TRP A 148 22.41 10.43 -19.11
N SER A 149 21.77 10.16 -20.23
CA SER A 149 22.26 10.58 -21.54
C SER A 149 21.89 12.05 -21.64
N VAL A 150 22.84 12.90 -21.27
CA VAL A 150 22.78 14.32 -21.64
C VAL A 150 23.03 14.36 -23.14
N GLY A 151 22.03 14.84 -23.88
CA GLY A 151 22.16 15.17 -25.30
C GLY A 151 23.00 16.41 -25.53
#